data_AF-A0A5C3QV49-F1
#
_entry.id   AF-A0A5C3QV49-F1
#
_cell.length_a   1.000
_cell.length_b   1.000
_cell.length_c   1.000
_cell.angle_alpha   90.00
_cell.angle_beta   90.00
_cell.angle_gamma   90.00
#
_symmetry.space_group_name_H-M   'P 1'
#
loop_
_entity.id
_entity.type
_entity.pdbx_description
1 polymer ?
#
loop_
_entity_poly.entity_id
_entity_poly.type
_entity_poly.pdbx_seq_one_letter_code
_entity_poly.pdbx_strand_id
1 'polypeptide(L)'
;FTKPFPNAPNPVLKLADLGTVKCPLSTRDADAIKSRAVQAPFGKGERTVVDKSVRDTWELDSTQVVIANSARKKFVDEAAVEVYRALGVNHGASQPRCDLYKLLPYETGSHFLPHVDTEKADGMFATMIIVLPSEFTGGAAHLSHGEVLTVLDCSEGSELKPTVLAWYTEVKHGIKPITSGFRLALSYNMVHTTTRLRPSLSENPSMTETLSRVLLA
;
A
#
# COMPACT_ATOMS: atom_id res chain seq x y z
N PHE A 1 8.87 1.82 -5.99
CA PHE A 1 8.01 1.94 -7.18
C PHE A 1 6.86 2.89 -6.87
N THR A 2 6.54 3.81 -7.78
CA THR A 2 5.32 4.62 -7.74
C THR A 2 4.81 4.83 -9.16
N LYS A 3 3.51 4.66 -9.40
CA LYS A 3 2.92 4.89 -10.73
C LYS A 3 1.42 5.20 -10.63
N PRO A 4 0.92 6.28 -11.26
CA PRO A 4 -0.51 6.52 -11.42
C PRO A 4 -1.12 5.68 -12.55
N PHE A 5 -2.37 5.27 -12.39
CA PHE A 5 -3.11 4.46 -13.37
C PHE A 5 -4.41 5.17 -13.81
N PRO A 6 -4.34 6.16 -14.73
CA PRO A 6 -5.50 6.98 -15.11
C PRO A 6 -6.63 6.20 -15.79
N ASN A 7 -6.33 5.06 -16.39
CA ASN A 7 -7.31 4.21 -17.09
C ASN A 7 -7.79 3.02 -16.24
N ALA A 8 -7.50 3.02 -14.93
CA ALA A 8 -7.94 1.96 -14.05
C ALA A 8 -9.49 1.94 -13.97
N PRO A 9 -10.10 0.75 -13.88
CA PRO A 9 -11.54 0.67 -13.65
C PRO A 9 -11.90 1.31 -12.31
N ASN A 10 -13.10 1.91 -12.22
CA ASN A 10 -13.57 2.45 -10.95
C ASN A 10 -13.51 1.34 -9.88
N PRO A 11 -12.89 1.60 -8.72
CA PRO A 11 -12.70 0.57 -7.73
C PRO A 11 -14.02 -0.10 -7.34
N VAL A 12 -15.08 0.63 -6.99
CA VAL A 12 -16.33 0.06 -6.47
C VAL A 12 -16.02 -0.97 -5.35
N LEU A 13 -15.70 -0.49 -4.17
CA LEU A 13 -15.48 -1.33 -2.99
C LEU A 13 -16.83 -1.78 -2.45
N LYS A 14 -16.99 -3.08 -2.17
CA LYS A 14 -18.15 -3.54 -1.38
C LYS A 14 -17.65 -3.87 0.02
N LEU A 15 -18.16 -3.15 1.02
CA LEU A 15 -17.85 -3.39 2.42
C LEU A 15 -19.04 -4.07 3.08
N ALA A 16 -18.79 -5.10 3.91
CA ALA A 16 -19.84 -5.98 4.45
C ALA A 16 -21.03 -5.20 5.03
N ASP A 17 -20.76 -4.18 5.86
CA ASP A 17 -21.78 -3.44 6.63
C ASP A 17 -22.07 -2.02 6.13
N LEU A 18 -21.52 -1.65 4.97
CA LEU A 18 -21.75 -0.33 4.34
C LEU A 18 -22.29 -0.46 2.91
N GLY A 19 -22.14 -1.63 2.29
CA GLY A 19 -22.49 -1.83 0.89
C GLY A 19 -21.44 -1.23 -0.04
N THR A 20 -21.89 -0.67 -1.15
CA THR A 20 -21.01 -0.23 -2.24
C THR A 20 -20.50 1.19 -2.02
N VAL A 21 -19.19 1.34 -1.88
CA VAL A 21 -18.45 2.61 -1.90
C VAL A 21 -17.87 2.84 -3.29
N LYS A 22 -18.14 4.01 -3.86
CA LYS A 22 -17.59 4.43 -5.16
C LYS A 22 -16.43 5.39 -4.96
N CYS A 23 -15.55 5.47 -5.95
CA CYS A 23 -14.55 6.52 -6.02
C CYS A 23 -14.87 7.48 -7.19
N PRO A 24 -14.47 8.77 -7.11
CA PRO A 24 -13.65 9.38 -6.05
C PRO A 24 -14.34 9.37 -4.67
N LEU A 25 -13.58 9.10 -3.61
CA LEU A 25 -14.14 8.93 -2.27
C LEU A 25 -14.74 10.26 -1.79
N SER A 26 -16.01 10.22 -1.39
CA SER A 26 -16.69 11.36 -0.76
C SER A 26 -16.39 11.42 0.74
N THR A 27 -16.43 12.62 1.34
CA THR A 27 -16.32 12.79 2.80
C THR A 27 -17.32 11.93 3.56
N ARG A 28 -18.58 11.88 3.10
CA ARG A 28 -19.64 11.06 3.72
C ARG A 28 -19.24 9.58 3.75
N ASP A 29 -18.74 9.05 2.64
CA ASP A 29 -18.35 7.65 2.56
C ASP A 29 -17.06 7.40 3.35
N ALA A 30 -16.12 8.35 3.38
CA ALA A 30 -14.91 8.28 4.21
C ALA A 30 -15.24 8.16 5.70
N ASP A 31 -16.13 9.02 6.21
CA ASP A 31 -16.61 8.98 7.59
C ASP A 31 -17.35 7.67 7.90
N ALA A 32 -18.18 7.19 6.96
CA ALA A 32 -18.90 5.94 7.10
C ALA A 32 -17.95 4.73 7.16
N ILE A 33 -16.89 4.71 6.35
CA ILE A 33 -15.84 3.68 6.42
C ILE A 33 -15.11 3.76 7.76
N LYS A 34 -14.67 4.97 8.15
CA LYS A 34 -13.96 5.21 9.41
C LYS A 34 -14.77 4.74 10.63
N SER A 35 -16.08 4.97 10.65
CA SER A 35 -16.96 4.52 11.74
C SER A 35 -17.00 3.00 11.96
N ARG A 36 -16.55 2.21 10.96
CA ARG A 36 -16.46 0.74 11.00
C ARG A 36 -15.00 0.25 11.10
N ALA A 37 -14.05 1.19 11.02
CA ALA A 37 -12.65 0.90 11.12
C ALA A 37 -12.20 0.90 12.59
N VAL A 38 -11.11 0.21 12.86
CA VAL A 38 -10.41 0.31 14.15
C VAL A 38 -9.17 1.17 13.98
N GLN A 39 -8.70 1.79 15.06
CA GLN A 39 -7.39 2.43 15.05
C GLN A 39 -6.31 1.37 14.81
N ALA A 40 -5.47 1.61 13.81
CA ALA A 40 -4.46 0.65 13.38
C ALA A 40 -3.37 0.55 14.45
N PRO A 41 -3.16 -0.63 15.04
CA PRO A 41 -2.14 -0.78 16.06
C PRO A 41 -0.74 -0.91 15.42
N PHE A 42 0.31 -0.82 16.22
CA PHE A 42 1.68 -1.10 15.81
C PHE A 42 2.40 -2.00 16.83
N GLY A 43 3.47 -2.64 16.38
CA GLY A 43 4.31 -3.49 17.23
C GLY A 43 5.23 -2.66 18.13
N LYS A 44 5.25 -3.00 19.42
CA LYS A 44 6.15 -2.43 20.44
C LYS A 44 6.79 -3.57 21.22
N GLY A 45 7.90 -4.10 20.68
CA GLY A 45 8.47 -5.36 21.13
C GLY A 45 7.49 -6.51 20.83
N GLU A 46 7.19 -7.33 21.84
CA GLU A 46 6.25 -8.45 21.72
C GLU A 46 4.77 -8.03 21.81
N ARG A 47 4.48 -6.74 22.05
CA ARG A 47 3.12 -6.23 22.24
C ARG A 47 2.61 -5.51 21.01
N THR A 48 1.30 -5.53 20.83
CA THR A 48 0.57 -4.73 19.84
C THR A 48 -0.21 -3.64 20.58
N VAL A 49 0.05 -2.37 20.25
CA VAL A 49 -0.54 -1.22 20.97
C VAL A 49 -1.05 -0.15 20.01
N VAL A 50 -2.01 0.66 20.48
CA VAL A 50 -2.52 1.84 19.76
C VAL A 50 -1.91 3.09 20.40
N ASP A 51 -1.19 3.88 19.61
CA ASP A 51 -0.62 5.17 20.00
C ASP A 51 -0.62 6.10 18.79
N LYS A 52 -1.50 7.12 18.83
CA LYS A 52 -1.68 8.09 17.74
C LYS A 52 -0.46 8.99 17.51
N SER A 53 0.47 9.07 18.46
CA SER A 53 1.73 9.80 18.24
C SER A 53 2.72 9.03 17.35
N VAL A 54 2.51 7.71 17.20
CA VAL A 54 3.32 6.82 16.36
C VAL A 54 2.60 6.46 15.08
N ARG A 55 1.32 6.12 15.20
CA ARG A 55 0.46 5.67 14.10
C ARG A 55 -0.94 6.18 14.33
N ASP A 56 -1.31 7.23 13.62
CA ASP A 56 -2.69 7.68 13.52
C ASP A 56 -3.22 7.29 12.15
N THR A 57 -3.80 6.11 12.06
CA THR A 57 -4.36 5.56 10.81
C THR A 57 -5.46 4.59 11.20
N TRP A 58 -6.50 4.50 10.39
CA TRP A 58 -7.58 3.53 10.60
C TRP A 58 -7.34 2.29 9.74
N GLU A 59 -7.89 1.15 10.14
CA GLU A 59 -7.82 -0.07 9.34
C GLU A 59 -9.13 -0.88 9.37
N LEU A 60 -9.44 -1.48 8.23
CA LEU A 60 -10.37 -2.59 8.11
C LEU A 60 -9.58 -3.81 7.60
N ASP A 61 -9.84 -4.95 8.22
CA ASP A 61 -9.31 -6.23 7.76
C ASP A 61 -9.85 -6.60 6.36
N SER A 62 -9.03 -7.29 5.57
CA SER A 62 -9.38 -7.79 4.23
C SER A 62 -10.70 -8.56 4.17
N THR A 63 -11.06 -9.30 5.22
CA THR A 63 -12.32 -10.06 5.31
C THR A 63 -13.57 -9.20 5.21
N GLN A 64 -13.46 -7.89 5.51
CA GLN A 64 -14.55 -6.93 5.42
C GLN A 64 -14.62 -6.23 4.05
N VAL A 65 -13.68 -6.53 3.14
CA VAL A 65 -13.50 -5.83 1.87
C VAL A 65 -13.68 -6.80 0.72
N VAL A 66 -14.73 -6.59 -0.07
CA VAL A 66 -15.02 -7.38 -1.28
C VAL A 66 -14.69 -6.55 -2.52
N ILE A 67 -13.79 -7.08 -3.33
CA ILE A 67 -13.46 -6.57 -4.66
C ILE A 67 -14.45 -7.21 -5.65
N ALA A 68 -15.59 -6.55 -5.86
CA ALA A 68 -16.76 -7.17 -6.49
C ALA A 68 -16.68 -7.35 -8.02
N ASN A 69 -15.70 -6.77 -8.71
CA ASN A 69 -15.64 -6.72 -10.17
C ASN A 69 -14.42 -7.45 -10.75
N SER A 70 -14.61 -8.34 -11.73
CA SER A 70 -13.55 -9.06 -12.44
C SER A 70 -12.57 -8.12 -13.16
N ALA A 71 -13.04 -7.00 -13.70
CA ALA A 71 -12.18 -5.98 -14.30
C ALA A 71 -11.21 -5.39 -13.28
N ARG A 72 -11.63 -5.29 -12.01
CA ARG A 72 -10.79 -4.79 -10.94
C ARG A 72 -9.78 -5.81 -10.46
N LYS A 73 -10.18 -7.08 -10.35
CA LYS A 73 -9.23 -8.16 -10.09
C LYS A 73 -8.13 -8.16 -11.16
N LYS A 74 -8.53 -8.05 -12.43
CA LYS A 74 -7.59 -7.94 -13.56
C LYS A 74 -6.65 -6.74 -13.41
N PHE A 75 -7.16 -5.56 -13.05
CA PHE A 75 -6.32 -4.39 -12.77
C PHE A 75 -5.29 -4.64 -11.66
N VAL A 76 -5.70 -5.25 -10.54
CA VAL A 76 -4.79 -5.57 -9.44
C VAL A 76 -3.71 -6.56 -9.90
N ASP A 77 -4.10 -7.61 -10.64
CA ASP A 77 -3.17 -8.60 -11.19
C ASP A 77 -2.15 -7.92 -12.15
N GLU A 78 -2.61 -7.04 -13.04
CA GLU A 78 -1.76 -6.30 -13.99
C GLU A 78 -0.80 -5.33 -13.27
N ALA A 79 -1.31 -4.57 -12.30
CA ALA A 79 -0.49 -3.69 -11.47
C ALA A 79 0.57 -4.47 -10.67
N ALA A 80 0.20 -5.63 -10.12
CA ALA A 80 1.14 -6.50 -9.42
C ALA A 80 2.25 -7.01 -10.35
N VAL A 81 1.93 -7.39 -11.60
CA VAL A 81 2.94 -7.79 -12.60
C VAL A 81 3.93 -6.67 -12.89
N GLU A 82 3.46 -5.43 -13.02
CA GLU A 82 4.35 -4.27 -13.17
C GLU A 82 5.25 -4.07 -11.95
N VAL A 83 4.69 -4.20 -10.75
CA VAL A 83 5.43 -4.10 -9.49
C VAL A 83 6.48 -5.20 -9.38
N TYR A 84 6.14 -6.46 -9.65
CA TYR A 84 7.10 -7.57 -9.64
C TYR A 84 8.28 -7.28 -10.57
N ARG A 85 8.01 -6.83 -11.79
CA ARG A 85 9.06 -6.45 -12.74
C ARG A 85 9.94 -5.32 -12.22
N ALA A 86 9.33 -4.27 -11.66
CA ALA A 86 10.06 -3.12 -11.11
C ALA A 86 10.90 -3.49 -9.89
N LEU A 87 10.46 -4.48 -9.11
CA LEU A 87 11.21 -5.10 -8.02
C LEU A 87 12.05 -6.27 -8.52
N GLY A 88 12.39 -6.38 -9.80
CA GLY A 88 13.28 -7.44 -10.33
C GLY A 88 12.85 -8.88 -10.04
N VAL A 89 11.57 -9.11 -9.72
CA VAL A 89 10.99 -10.43 -9.51
C VAL A 89 10.44 -10.95 -10.84
N ASN A 90 10.96 -12.11 -11.27
CA ASN A 90 10.50 -12.77 -12.49
C ASN A 90 9.16 -13.48 -12.24
N HIS A 91 8.04 -12.78 -12.46
CA HIS A 91 6.69 -13.31 -12.30
C HIS A 91 6.45 -14.65 -13.02
N GLY A 92 6.99 -14.83 -14.23
CA GLY A 92 6.83 -16.08 -15.00
C GLY A 92 7.43 -17.29 -14.30
N ALA A 93 8.60 -17.11 -13.69
CA ALA A 93 9.32 -18.17 -12.99
C ALA A 93 8.87 -18.37 -11.54
N SER A 94 8.53 -17.28 -10.82
CA SER A 94 8.24 -17.34 -9.39
C SER A 94 6.75 -17.36 -9.04
N GLN A 95 5.84 -17.07 -9.98
CA GLN A 95 4.38 -17.06 -9.78
C GLN A 95 3.94 -16.53 -8.40
N PRO A 96 4.44 -15.34 -7.97
CA PRO A 96 4.19 -14.81 -6.64
C PRO A 96 2.70 -14.46 -6.46
N ARG A 97 2.23 -14.48 -5.23
CA ARG A 97 0.87 -14.04 -4.87
C ARG A 97 0.85 -12.56 -4.51
N CYS A 98 -0.32 -11.95 -4.71
CA CYS A 98 -0.64 -10.59 -4.30
C CYS A 98 -1.94 -10.65 -3.49
N ASP A 99 -1.80 -10.73 -2.16
CA ASP A 99 -2.90 -11.02 -1.27
C ASP A 99 -3.37 -9.72 -0.59
N LEU A 100 -4.66 -9.39 -0.71
CA LEU A 100 -5.22 -8.22 -0.03
C LEU A 100 -5.10 -8.42 1.48
N TYR A 101 -4.52 -7.42 2.17
CA TYR A 101 -4.33 -7.46 3.60
C TYR A 101 -5.29 -6.53 4.33
N LYS A 102 -5.32 -5.23 3.97
CA LYS A 102 -6.12 -4.22 4.68
C LYS A 102 -6.63 -3.12 3.77
N LEU A 103 -7.74 -2.51 4.17
CA LEU A 103 -8.15 -1.18 3.73
C LEU A 103 -7.75 -0.16 4.81
N LEU A 104 -7.14 0.94 4.40
CA LEU A 104 -6.53 1.93 5.27
C LEU A 104 -7.12 3.31 4.97
N PRO A 105 -8.11 3.77 5.75
CA PRO A 105 -8.57 5.15 5.74
C PRO A 105 -7.60 6.05 6.52
N TYR A 106 -7.24 7.17 5.90
CA TYR A 106 -6.47 8.26 6.49
C TYR A 106 -7.31 9.53 6.42
N GLU A 107 -7.37 10.25 7.52
CA GLU A 107 -7.98 11.58 7.62
C GLU A 107 -6.88 12.64 7.83
N THR A 108 -7.24 13.92 7.79
CA THR A 108 -6.32 15.01 8.17
C THR A 108 -5.65 14.71 9.52
N GLY A 109 -4.32 14.84 9.56
CA GLY A 109 -3.48 14.51 10.70
C GLY A 109 -3.02 13.05 10.77
N SER A 110 -3.69 12.14 10.05
CA SER A 110 -3.26 10.74 9.97
C SER A 110 -1.85 10.64 9.41
N HIS A 111 -1.02 9.82 10.05
CA HIS A 111 0.39 9.63 9.72
C HIS A 111 0.87 8.29 10.23
N PHE A 112 2.08 7.91 9.81
CA PHE A 112 2.75 6.73 10.34
C PHE A 112 4.26 6.97 10.41
N LEU A 113 4.83 6.84 11.62
CA LEU A 113 6.26 7.03 11.81
C LEU A 113 7.11 5.98 11.06
N PRO A 114 8.37 6.31 10.73
CA PRO A 114 9.25 5.40 10.00
C PRO A 114 9.47 4.06 10.70
N HIS A 115 9.18 2.96 10.01
CA HIS A 115 9.34 1.59 10.50
C HIS A 115 9.65 0.62 9.35
N VAL A 116 10.06 -0.59 9.68
CA VAL A 116 10.24 -1.69 8.73
C VAL A 116 9.03 -2.61 8.87
N ASP A 117 8.50 -3.11 7.75
CA ASP A 117 7.37 -4.04 7.78
C ASP A 117 7.80 -5.34 8.45
N THR A 118 7.05 -5.77 9.48
CA THR A 118 7.09 -7.19 9.86
C THR A 118 6.35 -7.98 8.79
N GLU A 119 6.83 -9.18 8.47
CA GLU A 119 6.11 -10.06 7.56
C GLU A 119 4.73 -10.43 8.13
N LYS A 120 3.73 -10.41 7.25
CA LYS A 120 2.32 -10.69 7.59
C LYS A 120 1.82 -12.02 7.03
N ALA A 121 2.62 -12.62 6.15
CA ALA A 121 2.42 -13.94 5.60
C ALA A 121 3.80 -14.57 5.38
N ASP A 122 3.89 -15.88 5.54
CA ASP A 122 5.12 -16.61 5.23
C ASP A 122 5.50 -16.38 3.76
N GLY A 123 6.77 -16.02 3.54
CA GLY A 123 7.30 -15.67 2.21
C GLY A 123 6.95 -14.25 1.72
N MET A 124 6.33 -13.38 2.53
CA MET A 124 6.06 -11.97 2.15
C MET A 124 7.35 -11.21 1.95
N PHE A 125 7.65 -10.74 0.73
CA PHE A 125 8.90 -10.02 0.44
C PHE A 125 8.70 -8.53 0.16
N ALA A 126 7.47 -8.10 -0.13
CA ALA A 126 7.17 -6.70 -0.43
C ALA A 126 5.75 -6.34 -0.05
N THR A 127 5.53 -5.03 0.08
CA THR A 127 4.23 -4.41 0.26
C THR A 127 3.86 -3.66 -1.02
N MET A 128 2.63 -3.87 -1.51
CA MET A 128 2.04 -3.07 -2.58
C MET A 128 0.84 -2.30 -2.02
N ILE A 129 0.84 -0.98 -2.19
CA ILE A 129 -0.24 -0.10 -1.78
C ILE A 129 -0.94 0.45 -3.02
N ILE A 130 -2.26 0.31 -3.10
CA ILE A 130 -3.09 0.99 -4.10
C ILE A 130 -3.83 2.11 -3.40
N VAL A 131 -3.40 3.35 -3.61
CA VAL A 131 -4.15 4.54 -3.21
C VAL A 131 -5.31 4.70 -4.19
N LEU A 132 -6.53 4.64 -3.67
CA LEU A 132 -7.76 4.76 -4.46
C LEU A 132 -8.08 6.23 -4.72
N PRO A 133 -8.88 6.54 -5.76
CA PRO A 133 -9.21 7.93 -6.05
C PRO A 133 -9.95 8.59 -4.88
N SER A 134 -9.38 9.67 -4.35
CA SER A 134 -9.86 10.43 -3.21
C SER A 134 -9.09 11.74 -3.13
N GLU A 135 -9.74 12.85 -2.80
CA GLU A 135 -9.07 14.15 -2.67
C GLU A 135 -8.34 14.26 -1.32
N PHE A 136 -7.02 14.46 -1.35
CA PHE A 136 -6.21 14.75 -0.17
C PHE A 136 -4.92 15.52 -0.52
N THR A 137 -4.30 16.14 0.48
CA THR A 137 -2.94 16.71 0.39
C THR A 137 -2.04 16.22 1.52
N GLY A 138 -0.72 16.31 1.33
CA GLY A 138 0.26 15.71 2.26
C GLY A 138 0.29 14.19 2.10
N GLY A 139 0.66 13.46 3.16
CA GLY A 139 0.62 11.99 3.10
C GLY A 139 1.76 11.33 2.32
N ALA A 140 2.80 12.06 1.94
CA ALA A 140 3.93 11.51 1.20
C ALA A 140 4.59 10.35 1.97
N ALA A 141 4.94 9.28 1.25
CA ALA A 141 5.65 8.14 1.79
C ALA A 141 7.16 8.41 1.72
N HIS A 142 7.83 8.47 2.86
CA HIS A 142 9.28 8.60 2.97
C HIS A 142 9.88 7.23 3.17
N LEU A 143 10.72 6.80 2.23
CA LEU A 143 11.36 5.50 2.18
C LEU A 143 12.87 5.66 2.36
N SER A 144 13.47 4.68 3.04
CA SER A 144 14.91 4.63 3.29
C SER A 144 15.41 3.19 3.36
N HIS A 145 16.56 2.92 2.74
CA HIS A 145 17.28 1.66 2.86
C HIS A 145 18.79 1.94 2.77
N GLY A 146 19.52 1.71 3.86
CA GLY A 146 20.89 2.20 3.99
C GLY A 146 20.94 3.73 3.87
N GLU A 147 21.79 4.24 3.00
CA GLU A 147 21.95 5.69 2.72
C GLU A 147 20.97 6.22 1.66
N VAL A 148 20.24 5.33 0.98
CA VAL A 148 19.30 5.72 -0.08
C VAL A 148 18.00 6.21 0.56
N LEU A 149 17.59 7.43 0.20
CA LEU A 149 16.35 8.07 0.61
C LEU A 149 15.49 8.38 -0.61
N THR A 150 14.18 8.16 -0.51
CA THR A 150 13.23 8.50 -1.57
C THR A 150 11.92 8.95 -0.97
N VAL A 151 11.26 9.88 -1.64
CA VAL A 151 9.90 10.34 -1.28
C VAL A 151 8.96 9.98 -2.40
N LEU A 152 7.88 9.29 -2.08
CA LEU A 152 6.80 8.99 -3.01
C LEU A 152 5.58 9.82 -2.60
N ASP A 153 5.33 10.88 -3.36
CA ASP A 153 4.11 11.69 -3.23
C ASP A 153 3.09 11.24 -4.28
N CYS A 154 1.84 11.09 -3.85
CA CYS A 154 0.73 10.68 -4.70
C CYS A 154 -0.53 11.54 -4.48
N SER A 155 -0.41 12.70 -3.83
CA SER A 155 -1.56 13.58 -3.60
C SER A 155 -2.01 14.31 -4.86
N GLU A 156 -1.10 14.61 -5.79
CA GLU A 156 -1.45 15.35 -7.01
C GLU A 156 -2.32 14.51 -7.97
N GLY A 157 -3.52 15.01 -8.28
CA GLY A 157 -4.51 14.32 -9.11
C GLY A 157 -5.06 13.04 -8.47
N SER A 158 -4.91 12.91 -7.15
CA SER A 158 -5.38 11.76 -6.36
C SER A 158 -6.88 11.58 -6.43
N GLU A 159 -7.65 12.62 -6.72
CA GLU A 159 -9.09 12.57 -6.89
C GLU A 159 -9.52 11.88 -8.19
N LEU A 160 -8.65 11.79 -9.20
CA LEU A 160 -9.03 11.30 -10.54
C LEU A 160 -8.58 9.87 -10.82
N LYS A 161 -7.47 9.44 -10.22
CA LYS A 161 -6.80 8.19 -10.60
C LYS A 161 -6.21 7.47 -9.39
N PRO A 162 -6.23 6.13 -9.36
CA PRO A 162 -5.46 5.41 -8.37
C PRO A 162 -3.96 5.51 -8.65
N THR A 163 -3.18 5.45 -7.58
CA THR A 163 -1.72 5.39 -7.64
C THR A 163 -1.24 4.16 -6.89
N VAL A 164 -0.36 3.39 -7.52
CA VAL A 164 0.25 2.21 -6.92
C VAL A 164 1.63 2.57 -6.42
N LEU A 165 1.90 2.24 -5.16
CA LEU A 165 3.22 2.32 -4.54
C LEU A 165 3.67 0.92 -4.14
N ALA A 166 4.96 0.65 -4.18
CA ALA A 166 5.50 -0.61 -3.67
C ALA A 166 6.95 -0.50 -3.23
N TRP A 167 7.30 -1.29 -2.23
CA TRP A 167 8.64 -1.42 -1.65
C TRP A 167 8.83 -2.81 -1.02
N TYR A 168 10.09 -3.22 -0.87
CA TYR A 168 10.46 -4.44 -0.15
C TYR A 168 10.20 -4.33 1.35
N THR A 169 9.96 -5.44 2.02
CA THR A 169 9.75 -5.49 3.48
C THR A 169 10.94 -4.93 4.26
N GLU A 170 12.15 -5.02 3.72
CA GLU A 170 13.40 -4.48 4.31
C GLU A 170 13.49 -2.94 4.24
N VAL A 171 12.63 -2.28 3.46
CA VAL A 171 12.63 -0.81 3.33
C VAL A 171 11.96 -0.19 4.55
N LYS A 172 12.72 0.67 5.25
CA LYS A 172 12.15 1.52 6.29
C LYS A 172 11.31 2.61 5.64
N HIS A 173 10.05 2.71 6.02
CA HIS A 173 9.10 3.65 5.43
C HIS A 173 8.22 4.30 6.48
N GLY A 174 7.78 5.53 6.21
CA GLY A 174 6.81 6.26 7.01
C GLY A 174 5.94 7.15 6.15
N ILE A 175 4.73 7.45 6.62
CA ILE A 175 3.77 8.31 5.94
C ILE A 175 3.71 9.64 6.69
N LYS A 176 4.03 10.74 6.01
CA LYS A 176 3.86 12.08 6.58
C LYS A 176 2.39 12.41 6.82
N PRO A 177 2.07 13.37 7.70
CA PRO A 177 0.69 13.75 7.94
C PRO A 177 -0.08 14.09 6.66
N ILE A 178 -1.31 13.60 6.57
CA ILE A 178 -2.31 14.16 5.65
C ILE A 178 -2.61 15.57 6.13
N THR A 179 -2.46 16.56 5.26
CA THR A 179 -2.69 17.98 5.61
C THR A 179 -4.10 18.44 5.28
N SER A 180 -4.79 17.77 4.35
CA SER A 180 -6.20 18.00 4.04
C SER A 180 -6.84 16.76 3.41
N GLY A 181 -8.15 16.61 3.57
CA GLY A 181 -8.95 15.59 2.90
C GLY A 181 -8.83 14.19 3.48
N PHE A 182 -9.12 13.19 2.64
CA PHE A 182 -9.08 11.78 3.03
C PHE A 182 -8.32 10.97 1.99
N ARG A 183 -7.35 10.17 2.45
CA ARG A 183 -6.67 9.19 1.61
C ARG A 183 -7.21 7.81 1.94
N LEU A 184 -7.58 7.04 0.92
CA LEU A 184 -8.01 5.66 1.09
C LEU A 184 -7.08 4.72 0.32
N ALA A 185 -6.51 3.74 1.02
CA ALA A 185 -5.52 2.85 0.43
C ALA A 185 -5.84 1.38 0.70
N LEU A 186 -5.60 0.52 -0.30
CA LEU A 186 -5.55 -0.93 -0.12
C LEU A 186 -4.11 -1.36 0.05
N SER A 187 -3.81 -2.14 1.07
CA SER A 187 -2.50 -2.75 1.28
C SER A 187 -2.55 -4.23 0.90
N TYR A 188 -1.58 -4.66 0.10
CA TYR A 188 -1.40 -6.03 -0.36
C TYR A 188 -0.05 -6.58 0.07
N ASN A 189 -0.04 -7.82 0.54
CA ASN A 189 1.17 -8.58 0.78
C ASN A 189 1.61 -9.24 -0.54
N MET A 190 2.84 -8.98 -0.96
CA MET A 190 3.45 -9.68 -2.09
C MET A 190 4.24 -10.87 -1.55
N VAL A 191 3.80 -12.08 -1.93
CA VAL A 191 4.26 -13.33 -1.30
C VAL A 191 4.96 -14.21 -2.32
N HIS A 192 6.17 -14.64 -1.99
CA HIS A 192 6.93 -15.60 -2.76
C HIS A 192 6.36 -17.01 -2.55
N THR A 193 6.21 -17.78 -3.63
CA THR A 193 5.47 -19.06 -3.62
C THR A 193 6.32 -20.24 -4.06
N THR A 194 7.60 -20.03 -4.39
CA THR A 194 8.49 -21.10 -4.83
C THR A 194 9.46 -21.54 -3.74
N THR A 195 10.07 -22.71 -3.93
CA THR A 195 11.15 -23.23 -3.09
C THR A 195 12.52 -22.59 -3.36
N ARG A 196 12.59 -21.61 -4.28
CA ARG A 196 13.82 -20.84 -4.54
C ARG A 196 14.06 -19.77 -3.48
N LEU A 197 15.24 -19.14 -3.53
CA LEU A 197 15.57 -18.01 -2.67
C LEU A 197 14.53 -16.91 -2.83
N ARG A 198 14.02 -16.46 -1.69
CA ARG A 198 13.07 -15.36 -1.60
C ARG A 198 13.73 -14.06 -2.10
N PRO A 199 13.02 -13.21 -2.85
CA PRO A 199 13.55 -11.90 -3.21
C PRO A 199 13.91 -11.08 -1.96
N SER A 200 15.14 -10.58 -1.92
CA SER A 200 15.66 -9.71 -0.86
C SER A 200 16.58 -8.64 -1.46
N LEU A 201 16.59 -7.45 -0.86
CA LEU A 201 17.52 -6.38 -1.18
C LEU A 201 18.93 -6.65 -0.65
N SER A 202 19.06 -7.30 0.51
CA SER A 202 20.35 -7.57 1.14
C SER A 202 21.14 -8.67 0.44
N GLU A 203 20.47 -9.61 -0.23
CA GLU A 203 21.10 -10.75 -0.91
C GLU A 203 21.42 -10.50 -2.39
N ASN A 204 21.11 -9.31 -2.96
CA ASN A 204 21.24 -9.07 -4.39
C ASN A 204 21.76 -7.66 -4.74
N PRO A 205 23.09 -7.43 -4.74
CA PRO A 205 23.71 -6.11 -4.93
C PRO A 205 23.34 -5.40 -6.25
N SER A 206 23.07 -6.15 -7.33
CA SER A 206 22.63 -5.56 -8.61
C SER A 206 21.20 -5.05 -8.58
N MET A 207 20.37 -5.55 -7.65
CA MET A 207 19.02 -5.06 -7.41
C MET A 207 19.04 -3.71 -6.70
N THR A 208 19.98 -3.49 -5.77
CA THR A 208 20.24 -2.17 -5.17
C THR A 208 20.61 -1.13 -6.22
N GLU A 209 21.44 -1.49 -7.21
CA GLU A 209 21.88 -0.56 -8.26
C GLU A 209 20.79 -0.27 -9.32
N THR A 210 19.91 -1.26 -9.55
CA THR A 210 18.72 -1.11 -10.40
C THR A 210 17.61 -0.33 -9.68
N LEU A 211 17.42 -0.55 -8.37
CA LEU A 211 16.51 0.25 -7.54
C LEU A 211 16.99 1.69 -7.41
N SER A 212 18.29 1.95 -7.22
CA SER A 212 18.83 3.32 -7.21
C SER A 212 18.50 4.06 -8.51
N ARG A 213 18.50 3.37 -9.66
CA ARG A 213 18.08 3.95 -10.94
C ARG A 213 16.58 4.20 -11.08
N VAL A 214 15.74 3.37 -10.46
CA VAL A 214 14.26 3.53 -10.45
C VAL A 214 13.79 4.51 -9.37
N LEU A 215 14.60 4.76 -8.34
CA LEU A 215 14.33 5.71 -7.25
C LEU A 215 14.84 7.13 -7.54
N LEU A 216 15.69 7.29 -8.56
CA LEU A 216 16.25 8.58 -9.01
C LEU A 216 15.67 9.07 -10.36
N ALA A 217 14.70 8.36 -10.93
CA ALA A 217 14.00 8.72 -12.17
C ALA A 217 12.54 9.06 -11.88
#